data_AF-H1W0P2-F1
#
_entry.id   AF-H1W0P2-F1
#
_cell.length_a   1.000
_cell.length_b   1.000
_cell.length_c   1.000
_cell.angle_alpha   90.00
_cell.angle_beta   90.00
_cell.angle_gamma   90.00
#
_symmetry.space_group_name_H-M   'P 1'
#
loop_
_entity.id
_entity.type
_entity.pdbx_description
1 polymer ?
#
loop_
_entity_poly.entity_id
_entity_poly.type
_entity_poly.pdbx_seq_one_letter_code
_entity_poly.pdbx_strand_id
1 'polypeptide(L)'
;NTVEQRPSSTTATCHPPELPAEWPQYRLSEIKLHDGTSERPWIIYKTSVYDITDWVAAHPGGDIILRATGGAVEPYWDIFSIHRQQIDSVLAILEGYKIGEVDAADLSLLLSRGSEPSGYWWSKRTSRALRTAVMS
;
A
#
# COMPACT_ATOMS: atom_id res chain seq x y z
N ASN A 1 -39.30 31.38 38.46
CA ASN A 1 -39.22 29.94 38.78
C ASN A 1 -38.58 29.19 37.65
N THR A 2 -37.65 28.28 37.99
CA THR A 2 -37.07 27.21 37.15
C THR A 2 -36.02 27.71 36.15
N VAL A 3 -34.72 27.77 36.47
CA VAL A 3 -33.68 26.73 36.63
C VAL A 3 -33.54 25.72 35.48
N GLU A 4 -32.27 25.53 35.06
CA GLU A 4 -31.68 24.33 34.42
C GLU A 4 -31.91 24.11 32.90
N GLN A 5 -30.93 23.80 32.02
CA GLN A 5 -29.49 23.53 32.13
C GLN A 5 -28.77 23.87 30.80
N ARG A 6 -27.47 24.21 30.91
CA ARG A 6 -26.41 24.08 29.89
C ARG A 6 -25.90 22.63 29.94
N PRO A 7 -25.26 22.04 28.91
CA PRO A 7 -23.96 22.51 28.39
C PRO A 7 -23.87 22.27 26.85
N SER A 8 -22.84 22.54 26.05
CA SER A 8 -21.40 22.70 26.17
C SER A 8 -20.93 23.48 24.93
N SER A 9 -19.72 24.02 25.04
CA SER A 9 -18.84 24.53 23.98
C SER A 9 -18.96 23.78 22.64
N THR A 10 -18.81 24.40 21.48
CA THR A 10 -17.49 24.79 20.97
C THR A 10 -17.64 25.61 19.68
N THR A 11 -17.07 26.81 19.73
CA THR A 11 -16.18 27.45 18.74
C THR A 11 -16.43 27.22 17.24
N ALA A 12 -16.63 28.34 16.55
CA ALA A 12 -16.53 28.47 15.10
C ALA A 12 -15.26 27.81 14.52
N THR A 13 -15.39 27.18 13.36
CA THR A 13 -14.24 26.88 12.49
C THR A 13 -14.63 27.20 11.05
N CYS A 14 -13.91 28.17 10.49
CA CYS A 14 -13.90 28.50 9.08
C CYS A 14 -13.53 27.26 8.27
N HIS A 15 -14.35 26.94 7.27
CA HIS A 15 -14.11 25.85 6.32
C HIS A 15 -12.96 26.25 5.36
N PRO A 16 -11.85 25.49 5.28
CA PRO A 16 -10.90 25.61 4.18
C PRO A 16 -11.53 25.06 2.88
N PRO A 17 -11.01 25.42 1.69
CA PRO A 17 -11.53 24.89 0.43
C PRO A 17 -11.32 23.37 0.36
N GLU A 18 -12.40 22.65 0.06
CA GLU A 18 -12.48 21.20 -0.10
C GLU A 18 -11.44 20.72 -1.12
N LEU A 19 -10.43 19.97 -0.66
CA LEU A 19 -9.46 19.31 -1.53
C LEU A 19 -10.18 18.21 -2.33
N PRO A 20 -9.82 18.01 -3.61
CA PRO A 20 -10.56 17.11 -4.50
C PRO A 20 -10.52 15.67 -3.98
N ALA A 21 -11.70 15.04 -3.90
CA ALA A 21 -11.98 13.62 -3.66
C ALA A 21 -10.73 12.79 -3.31
N GLU A 22 -10.33 12.85 -2.04
CA GLU A 22 -9.25 12.00 -1.54
C GLU A 22 -9.73 10.54 -1.62
N TRP A 23 -8.94 9.71 -2.29
CA TRP A 23 -9.19 8.28 -2.33
C TRP A 23 -9.21 7.71 -0.91
N PRO A 24 -10.11 6.76 -0.58
CA PRO A 24 -10.10 6.08 0.70
C PRO A 24 -8.72 5.51 1.03
N GLN A 25 -8.29 5.64 2.29
CA GLN A 25 -7.01 5.16 2.76
C GLN A 25 -7.18 3.85 3.54
N TYR A 26 -6.37 2.85 3.20
CA TYR A 26 -6.45 1.50 3.78
C TYR A 26 -5.15 1.13 4.51
N ARG A 27 -5.28 0.50 5.68
CA ARG A 27 -4.14 -0.03 6.44
C ARG A 27 -3.61 -1.31 5.78
N LEU A 28 -2.30 -1.55 5.85
CA LEU A 28 -1.71 -2.80 5.37
C LEU A 28 -2.28 -4.03 6.09
N SER A 29 -2.63 -3.90 7.37
CA SER A 29 -3.28 -4.96 8.15
C SER A 29 -4.65 -5.32 7.61
N GLU A 30 -5.41 -4.34 7.11
CA GLU A 30 -6.72 -4.53 6.49
C GLU A 30 -6.56 -5.14 5.11
N ILE A 31 -5.69 -4.57 4.27
CA ILE A 31 -5.44 -5.10 2.91
C ILE A 31 -5.03 -6.56 2.96
N LYS A 32 -4.26 -6.97 3.98
CA LYS A 32 -3.86 -8.37 4.17
C LYS A 32 -5.04 -9.34 4.38
N LEU A 33 -6.20 -8.87 4.85
CA LEU A 33 -7.42 -9.69 4.98
C LEU A 33 -8.07 -9.99 3.62
N HIS A 34 -7.71 -9.22 2.60
CA HIS A 34 -8.16 -9.37 1.23
C HIS A 34 -7.18 -10.21 0.40
N ASP A 35 -6.77 -11.35 0.96
CA ASP A 35 -5.86 -12.30 0.33
C ASP A 35 -6.57 -13.24 -0.66
N GLY A 36 -5.84 -14.23 -1.18
CA GLY A 36 -6.33 -15.12 -2.23
C GLY A 36 -7.41 -16.09 -1.78
N THR A 37 -7.72 -16.12 -0.48
CA THR A 37 -8.82 -16.91 0.10
C THR A 37 -10.06 -16.06 0.37
N SER A 38 -9.94 -14.74 0.25
CA SER A 38 -11.03 -13.79 0.44
C SER A 38 -11.97 -13.77 -0.75
N GLU A 39 -13.25 -13.48 -0.49
CA GLU A 39 -14.25 -13.22 -1.54
C GLU A 39 -13.93 -11.95 -2.32
N ARG A 40 -13.18 -11.02 -1.70
CA ARG A 40 -12.77 -9.76 -2.32
C ARG A 40 -11.26 -9.62 -2.30
N PRO A 41 -10.54 -10.26 -3.23
CA PRO A 41 -9.09 -10.18 -3.31
C PRO A 41 -8.62 -8.78 -3.71
N TRP A 42 -7.73 -8.19 -2.92
CA TRP A 42 -7.14 -6.88 -3.18
C TRP A 42 -5.66 -6.98 -3.45
N ILE A 43 -5.16 -6.07 -4.28
CA ILE A 43 -3.74 -5.94 -4.58
C ILE A 43 -3.28 -4.51 -4.36
N ILE A 44 -1.98 -4.34 -4.16
CA ILE A 44 -1.31 -3.06 -4.05
C ILE A 44 -0.36 -2.90 -5.23
N TYR A 45 -0.40 -1.74 -5.88
CA TYR A 45 0.64 -1.32 -6.80
C TYR A 45 1.08 0.10 -6.45
N LYS A 46 2.38 0.27 -6.22
CA LYS A 46 3.01 1.47 -5.63
C LYS A 46 2.42 1.81 -4.27
N THR A 47 1.39 2.65 -4.27
CA THR A 47 0.68 3.12 -3.08
C THR A 47 -0.84 2.99 -3.24
N SER A 48 -1.31 2.58 -4.41
CA SER A 48 -2.73 2.44 -4.70
C SER A 48 -3.21 1.02 -4.41
N VAL A 49 -4.45 0.93 -3.94
CA VAL A 49 -5.14 -0.31 -3.60
C VAL A 49 -6.22 -0.56 -4.65
N TYR A 50 -6.26 -1.80 -5.13
CA TYR A 50 -7.13 -2.21 -6.22
C TYR A 50 -7.93 -3.44 -5.82
N ASP A 51 -9.23 -3.40 -6.07
CA ASP A 51 -10.11 -4.57 -5.90
C ASP A 51 -10.26 -5.27 -7.25
N ILE A 52 -9.62 -6.44 -7.37
CA ILE A 52 -9.58 -7.19 -8.62
C ILE A 52 -10.62 -8.31 -8.67
N THR A 53 -11.60 -8.33 -7.76
CA THR A 53 -12.60 -9.40 -7.64
C THR A 53 -13.21 -9.79 -8.99
N ASP A 54 -13.70 -8.79 -9.73
CA ASP A 54 -14.35 -9.00 -11.03
C ASP A 54 -13.37 -9.32 -12.16
N TRP A 55 -12.07 -9.09 -11.96
CA TRP A 55 -11.04 -9.29 -12.97
C TRP A 55 -10.31 -10.62 -12.86
N VAL A 56 -10.35 -11.31 -11.71
CA VAL A 56 -9.58 -12.55 -11.46
C VAL A 56 -9.77 -13.56 -12.60
N ALA A 57 -11.02 -13.80 -13.02
CA ALA A 57 -11.34 -14.78 -14.07
C ALA A 57 -10.84 -14.38 -15.47
N ALA A 58 -10.58 -13.09 -15.70
CA ALA A 58 -10.09 -12.56 -16.96
C ALA A 58 -8.55 -12.45 -17.01
N HIS A 59 -7.86 -12.74 -15.90
CA HIS A 59 -6.40 -12.64 -15.84
C HIS A 59 -5.74 -13.68 -16.78
N PRO A 60 -4.87 -13.26 -17.73
CA PRO A 60 -4.24 -14.19 -18.68
C PRO A 60 -3.39 -15.29 -18.05
N GLY A 61 -2.86 -15.06 -16.84
CA GLY A 61 -2.11 -16.06 -16.07
C GLY A 61 -2.99 -17.00 -15.23
N GLY A 62 -4.32 -16.85 -15.27
CA GLY A 62 -5.27 -17.58 -14.44
C GLY A 62 -5.17 -17.21 -12.95
N ASP A 63 -5.53 -18.14 -12.06
CA ASP A 63 -5.61 -17.94 -10.60
C ASP A 63 -4.26 -17.62 -9.92
N ILE A 64 -3.14 -17.61 -10.66
CA ILE A 64 -1.83 -17.25 -10.11
C ILE A 64 -1.80 -15.84 -9.50
N ILE A 65 -2.70 -14.96 -9.96
CA ILE A 65 -2.86 -13.60 -9.42
C ILE A 65 -3.24 -13.58 -7.93
N LEU A 66 -3.96 -14.60 -7.46
CA LEU A 66 -4.36 -14.75 -6.05
C LEU A 66 -3.15 -14.94 -5.11
N ARG A 67 -1.95 -15.19 -5.64
CA ARG A 67 -0.73 -15.17 -4.82
C ARG A 67 -0.27 -13.75 -4.48
N ALA A 68 -0.59 -12.78 -5.32
CA ALA A 68 -0.22 -11.39 -5.13
C ALA A 68 -1.23 -10.60 -4.29
N THR A 69 -2.41 -11.16 -4.06
CA THR A 69 -3.47 -10.54 -3.26
C THR A 69 -3.12 -10.48 -1.78
N GLY A 70 -3.63 -9.48 -1.08
CA GLY A 70 -3.24 -9.15 0.28
C GLY A 70 -1.90 -8.41 0.37
N GLY A 71 -1.35 -7.95 -0.75
CA GLY A 71 -0.02 -7.33 -0.78
C GLY A 71 0.36 -6.67 -2.11
N ALA A 72 1.64 -6.33 -2.22
CA ALA A 72 2.24 -5.67 -3.38
C ALA A 72 2.46 -6.65 -4.53
N VAL A 73 2.12 -6.22 -5.75
CA VAL A 73 2.26 -7.03 -6.97
C VAL A 73 3.65 -6.97 -7.58
N GLU A 74 4.42 -5.93 -7.29
CA GLU A 74 5.72 -5.65 -7.90
C GLU A 74 6.72 -6.82 -7.81
N PRO A 75 6.87 -7.52 -6.66
CA PRO A 75 7.77 -8.67 -6.57
C PRO A 75 7.40 -9.80 -7.54
N TYR A 76 6.11 -9.94 -7.88
CA TYR A 76 5.64 -10.94 -8.83
C TYR A 76 5.90 -10.52 -10.28
N TRP A 77 5.89 -9.22 -10.58
CA TRP A 77 6.23 -8.70 -11.91
C TRP A 77 7.72 -8.83 -12.24
N ASP A 78 8.58 -8.92 -11.22
CA ASP A 78 10.00 -9.22 -11.42
C ASP A 78 10.22 -10.68 -11.84
N ILE A 79 9.39 -11.60 -11.35
CA ILE A 79 9.40 -13.02 -11.74
C ILE A 79 8.73 -13.21 -13.11
N PHE A 80 7.55 -12.60 -13.30
CA PHE A 80 6.74 -12.71 -14.51
C PHE A 80 6.79 -11.40 -15.30
N SER A 81 7.91 -11.17 -15.98
CA SER A 81 8.21 -9.90 -16.64
C SER A 81 7.27 -9.52 -17.80
N ILE A 82 6.36 -10.42 -18.22
CA ILE A 82 5.33 -10.11 -19.23
C ILE A 82 4.47 -8.89 -18.84
N HIS A 83 4.23 -8.69 -17.54
CA HIS A 83 3.50 -7.53 -17.02
C HIS A 83 4.26 -6.22 -17.26
N ARG A 84 5.60 -6.26 -17.27
CA ARG A 84 6.45 -5.09 -17.58
C ARG A 84 6.50 -4.82 -19.09
N GLN A 85 6.40 -5.85 -19.93
CA GLN A 85 6.38 -5.69 -21.39
C GLN A 85 5.06 -5.08 -21.89
N GLN A 86 3.98 -5.25 -21.14
CA GLN A 86 2.64 -4.76 -21.47
C GLN A 86 2.16 -3.73 -20.43
N ILE A 87 3.09 -2.92 -19.90
CA ILE A 87 2.83 -2.09 -18.72
C ILE A 87 1.68 -1.11 -18.94
N ASP A 88 1.55 -0.51 -20.12
CA ASP A 88 0.46 0.43 -20.43
C ASP A 88 -0.91 -0.24 -20.34
N SER A 89 -1.05 -1.44 -20.91
CA SER A 89 -2.28 -2.23 -20.84
C SER A 89 -2.61 -2.67 -19.41
N VAL A 90 -1.59 -3.10 -18.65
CA VAL A 90 -1.76 -3.52 -17.25
C VAL A 90 -2.23 -2.35 -16.39
N LEU A 91 -1.60 -1.18 -16.54
CA LEU A 91 -1.97 0.02 -15.79
C LEU A 91 -3.38 0.49 -16.14
N ALA A 92 -3.75 0.50 -17.42
CA ALA A 92 -5.10 0.87 -17.86
C ALA A 92 -6.19 -0.04 -17.27
N ILE A 93 -5.89 -1.34 -17.14
CA ILE A 93 -6.78 -2.28 -16.45
C ILE A 93 -6.85 -1.93 -14.95
N LEU A 94 -5.70 -1.78 -14.28
CA LEU A 94 -5.64 -1.48 -12.85
C LEU A 94 -6.40 -0.20 -12.49
N GLU A 95 -6.29 0.86 -13.29
CA GLU A 95 -6.99 2.12 -13.03
C GLU A 95 -8.51 1.95 -12.88
N GLY A 96 -9.12 1.02 -13.63
CA GLY A 96 -10.55 0.71 -13.53
C GLY A 96 -10.97 0.02 -12.24
N TYR A 97 -10.02 -0.57 -11.51
CA TYR A 97 -10.24 -1.32 -10.28
C TYR A 97 -9.72 -0.60 -9.03
N LYS A 98 -9.28 0.67 -9.16
CA LYS A 98 -8.76 1.44 -8.03
C LYS A 98 -9.88 1.73 -7.04
N ILE A 99 -9.67 1.33 -5.79
CA ILE A 99 -10.60 1.60 -4.68
C ILE A 99 -10.03 2.58 -3.66
N GLY A 100 -8.70 2.76 -3.62
CA GLY A 100 -8.08 3.61 -2.62
C GLY A 100 -6.56 3.68 -2.71
N GLU A 101 -5.96 4.11 -1.62
CA GLU A 101 -4.51 4.16 -1.41
C GLU A 101 -4.13 3.61 -0.03
N VAL A 102 -2.86 3.31 0.15
CA VAL A 102 -2.33 2.80 1.41
C VAL A 102 -2.10 3.96 2.36
N ASP A 103 -2.58 3.80 3.60
CA ASP A 103 -2.45 4.81 4.64
C ASP A 103 -0.99 5.25 4.85
N ALA A 104 -0.79 6.55 5.01
CA ALA A 104 0.52 7.18 5.15
C ALA A 104 1.40 6.57 6.27
N ALA A 105 0.81 6.09 7.37
CA ALA A 105 1.60 5.48 8.44
C ALA A 105 2.19 4.12 8.03
N ASP A 106 1.53 3.42 7.11
CA ASP A 106 2.00 2.12 6.58
C ASP A 106 2.84 2.27 5.31
N LEU A 107 2.87 3.46 4.70
CA LEU A 107 3.65 3.74 3.51
C LEU A 107 5.16 3.48 3.71
N SER A 108 5.69 3.83 4.89
CA SER A 108 7.09 3.53 5.22
C SER A 108 7.39 2.03 5.22
N LEU A 109 6.46 1.21 5.70
CA LEU A 109 6.57 -0.25 5.72
C LEU A 109 6.41 -0.83 4.32
N LEU A 110 5.46 -0.33 3.53
CA LEU A 110 5.24 -0.74 2.15
C LEU A 110 6.48 -0.45 1.28
N LEU A 111 7.00 0.77 1.36
CA LEU A 111 8.18 1.18 0.61
C LEU A 111 9.40 0.38 1.04
N SER A 112 9.58 0.10 2.33
CA SER A 112 10.68 -0.76 2.81
C SER A 112 10.63 -2.19 2.27
N ARG A 113 9.43 -2.68 1.92
CA ARG A 113 9.21 -4.03 1.36
C ARG A 113 9.34 -4.07 -0.17
N GLY A 114 9.03 -2.97 -0.85
CA GLY A 114 9.23 -2.79 -2.30
C GLY A 114 10.63 -2.24 -2.66
N SER A 115 11.40 -1.77 -1.68
CA SER A 115 12.75 -1.24 -1.84
C SER A 115 13.81 -2.30 -1.50
N GLU A 116 13.82 -3.41 -2.22
CA GLU A 116 15.11 -3.92 -2.67
C GLU A 116 15.30 -3.41 -4.09
N PRO A 117 16.09 -2.33 -4.31
CA PRO A 117 16.40 -1.92 -5.66
C PRO A 117 17.12 -3.06 -6.36
N SER A 118 16.56 -3.50 -7.49
CA SER A 118 17.28 -4.26 -8.50
C SER A 118 18.49 -3.44 -8.95
N GLY A 119 19.61 -3.62 -8.27
CA GLY A 119 20.85 -2.87 -8.47
C GLY A 119 21.14 -1.89 -7.32
N TYR A 120 21.94 -2.34 -6.35
CA TYR A 120 23.21 -1.72 -5.92
C TYR A 120 23.66 -2.40 -4.62
N TRP A 121 24.48 -3.44 -4.81
CA TRP A 121 25.07 -4.26 -3.77
C TRP A 121 26.41 -3.63 -3.33
N TRP A 122 26.39 -2.51 -2.61
CA TRP A 122 27.43 -2.09 -1.65
C TRP A 122 26.95 -0.86 -0.88
N SER A 123 27.37 -0.70 0.37
CA SER A 123 27.05 0.43 1.27
C SER A 123 25.84 0.26 2.20
N LYS A 124 25.75 -0.85 2.95
CA LYS A 124 25.53 -0.81 4.42
C LYS A 124 26.13 -2.06 5.08
N ARG A 125 27.46 -2.13 5.11
CA ARG A 125 28.18 -2.97 6.08
C ARG A 125 29.47 -2.28 6.53
N THR A 126 29.33 -1.22 7.32
CA THR A 126 30.39 -0.76 8.23
C THR A 126 29.78 0.14 9.30
N SER A 127 29.15 -0.44 10.33
CA SER A 127 28.95 0.24 11.62
C SER A 127 28.63 -0.77 12.72
N ARG A 128 29.61 -1.62 13.06
CA ARG A 128 29.75 -2.13 14.42
C ARG A 128 31.18 -2.65 14.62
N ALA A 129 31.71 -2.33 15.79
CA ALA A 129 32.95 -2.80 16.41
C ALA A 129 34.24 -2.10 15.96
N LEU A 130 34.70 -1.15 16.79
CA LEU A 130 35.93 -1.30 17.57
C LEU A 130 36.01 -0.15 18.60
N ARG A 131 35.58 -0.45 19.83
CA ARG A 131 36.05 0.22 21.05
C ARG A 131 36.67 -0.87 21.92
N THR A 132 37.73 -0.49 22.64
CA THR A 132 38.62 -1.31 23.50
C THR A 132 39.78 -1.93 22.68
N ALA A 133 41.08 -1.70 22.96
CA ALA A 133 41.74 -1.56 24.25
C ALA A 133 42.93 -0.58 24.23
N VAL A 134 43.15 0.05 25.39
CA VAL A 134 44.41 0.64 25.87
C VAL A 134 45.21 -0.45 26.59
N MET A 135 46.55 -0.45 26.42
CA MET A 135 47.64 -1.13 27.17
C MET A 135 48.76 -1.42 26.14
N SER A 136 50.01 -0.98 26.26
CA SER A 136 50.87 -0.65 27.40
C SER A 136 51.82 0.50 27.09
#